data_AF-A0A7W4AZU3-F1
#
_entry.id   AF-A0A7W4AZU3-F1
#
_cell.length_a   1.000
_cell.length_b   1.000
_cell.length_c   1.000
_cell.angle_alpha   90.00
_cell.angle_beta   90.00
_cell.angle_gamma   90.00
#
_symmetry.space_group_name_H-M   'P 1'
#
loop_
_entity.id
_entity.type
_entity.pdbx_description
1 polymer ?
#
loop_
_entity_poly.entity_id
_entity_poly.type
_entity_poly.pdbx_seq_one_letter_code
_entity_poly.pdbx_strand_id
1 'polypeptide(L)'
;MTICRTMLLSSIFLLSACGSDSNTTVTVAEQVLPQGQFSLAISDSPMVGVSHVGMVMGELVMTDAEGVIHRHDLQDMTFNLLDFQGMDSHLVVDNIDLPLGQYHDAYVTIQQGDGNDGCYVEDGQGRHGLYVADGQLPVSDFEIVAGQHISITMEIDLYRGLSYQQGEYHLGHQAMWSVDNRYMGHLLGEVDPQWIADCETTYSDRTPIGGQFSHMAYLYPEEVTNIDQMTDMRTNPPEAVTLPTAVSPMMQDIDGNWHFAMGYLPAGNYRVGYSCLGHLDDPVTDDMTSGQFVMFKDSGSITIEAGTQGGQQTVHECGNGNGGHHGHHAPIYLGASTTKKIVSHVNDDYH
;
A
#
# COMPACT_ATOMS: atom_id res chain seq x y z
N MET A 1 -35.30 -61.00 -46.82
CA MET A 1 -33.83 -61.06 -46.64
C MET A 1 -33.57 -61.08 -45.15
N THR A 2 -33.47 -62.23 -44.46
CA THR A 2 -32.25 -63.08 -44.28
C THR A 2 -31.00 -62.22 -44.02
N ILE A 3 -30.18 -62.32 -42.97
CA ILE A 3 -29.74 -63.39 -42.05
C ILE A 3 -28.97 -62.66 -40.91
N CYS A 4 -29.26 -62.88 -39.62
CA CYS A 4 -28.57 -63.79 -38.70
C CYS A 4 -27.07 -63.50 -38.46
N ARG A 5 -26.71 -63.12 -37.21
CA ARG A 5 -25.76 -63.89 -36.38
C ARG A 5 -25.64 -63.36 -34.95
N THR A 6 -26.00 -64.24 -34.03
CA THR A 6 -25.65 -64.28 -32.61
C THR A 6 -24.19 -64.72 -32.41
N MET A 7 -23.50 -64.20 -31.38
CA MET A 7 -22.72 -65.05 -30.45
C MET A 7 -22.38 -64.33 -29.13
N LEU A 8 -22.70 -65.00 -28.03
CA LEU A 8 -22.30 -64.73 -26.64
C LEU A 8 -20.77 -64.77 -26.46
N LEU A 9 -20.24 -64.14 -25.40
CA LEU A 9 -19.50 -64.88 -24.37
C LEU A 9 -19.50 -64.16 -23.01
N SER A 10 -19.97 -64.89 -22.01
CA SER A 10 -19.91 -64.63 -20.57
C SER A 10 -18.50 -64.89 -20.04
N SER A 11 -18.05 -64.13 -19.03
CA SER A 11 -17.02 -64.57 -18.08
C SER A 11 -17.12 -63.81 -16.76
N ILE A 12 -17.76 -64.47 -15.80
CA ILE A 12 -17.77 -64.17 -14.37
C ILE A 12 -16.45 -64.71 -13.80
N PHE A 13 -15.66 -63.85 -13.14
CA PHE A 13 -14.64 -64.30 -12.19
C PHE A 13 -14.97 -63.70 -10.83
N LEU A 14 -15.68 -64.50 -10.02
CA LEU A 14 -15.71 -64.37 -8.58
C LEU A 14 -14.57 -65.25 -8.04
N LEU A 15 -13.55 -64.64 -7.47
CA LEU A 15 -12.66 -65.30 -6.52
C LEU A 15 -12.74 -64.54 -5.21
N SER A 16 -13.46 -65.16 -4.27
CA SER A 16 -13.39 -64.92 -2.84
C SER A 16 -12.00 -65.30 -2.33
N ALA A 17 -11.26 -64.33 -1.79
CA ALA A 17 -10.17 -64.57 -0.86
C ALA A 17 -10.59 -63.99 0.49
N CYS A 18 -10.85 -64.89 1.44
CA CYS A 18 -11.04 -64.57 2.85
C CYS A 18 -9.76 -65.02 3.56
N GLY A 19 -9.08 -64.12 4.25
CA GLY A 19 -7.92 -64.49 5.06
C GLY A 19 -7.10 -63.31 5.59
N SER A 20 -7.27 -63.07 6.90
CA SER A 20 -6.34 -62.39 7.83
C SER A 20 -6.50 -60.88 8.03
N ASP A 21 -7.29 -60.58 9.07
CA ASP A 21 -7.11 -59.57 10.12
C ASP A 21 -6.05 -58.47 9.87
N SER A 22 -6.54 -57.27 9.57
CA SER A 22 -5.94 -55.99 9.99
C SER A 22 -6.99 -54.91 9.75
N ASN A 23 -7.41 -54.26 10.84
CA ASN A 23 -8.42 -53.21 10.87
C ASN A 23 -8.00 -52.05 9.95
N THR A 24 -8.40 -52.12 8.67
CA THR A 24 -8.05 -51.11 7.68
C THR A 24 -9.15 -50.06 7.72
N THR A 25 -8.93 -49.03 8.52
CA THR A 25 -9.69 -47.78 8.39
C THR A 25 -9.57 -47.33 6.94
N VAL A 26 -10.70 -47.29 6.22
CA VAL A 26 -10.78 -46.64 4.91
C VAL A 26 -10.49 -45.17 5.18
N THR A 27 -9.25 -44.75 5.01
CA THR A 27 -8.91 -43.35 4.86
C THR A 27 -9.50 -42.92 3.53
N VAL A 28 -10.66 -42.26 3.61
CA VAL A 28 -11.16 -41.43 2.51
C VAL A 28 -10.02 -40.46 2.21
N ALA A 29 -9.45 -40.52 1.02
CA ALA A 29 -8.46 -39.55 0.59
C ALA A 29 -9.12 -38.17 0.74
N GLU A 30 -8.59 -37.35 1.63
CA GLU A 30 -8.99 -35.97 1.80
C GLU A 30 -8.85 -35.30 0.43
N GLN A 31 -9.98 -34.85 -0.13
CA GLN A 31 -9.92 -34.09 -1.37
C GLN A 31 -9.27 -32.76 -1.01
N VAL A 32 -7.96 -32.65 -1.26
CA VAL A 32 -7.27 -31.37 -1.26
C VAL A 32 -7.90 -30.55 -2.37
N LEU A 33 -8.84 -29.68 -2.00
CA LEU A 33 -9.38 -28.70 -2.93
C LEU A 33 -8.18 -27.87 -3.42
N PRO A 34 -8.10 -27.56 -4.72
CA PRO A 34 -7.05 -26.69 -5.19
C PRO A 34 -7.13 -25.36 -4.42
N GLN A 35 -6.00 -24.88 -3.96
CA GLN A 35 -5.85 -23.63 -3.19
C GLN A 35 -4.92 -22.68 -3.94
N GLY A 36 -5.04 -21.40 -3.62
CA GLY A 36 -4.03 -20.39 -3.91
C GLY A 36 -3.60 -19.72 -2.61
N GLN A 37 -2.50 -18.98 -2.68
CA GLN A 37 -1.92 -18.32 -1.52
C GLN A 37 -2.23 -16.82 -1.54
N PHE A 38 -2.46 -16.26 -0.37
CA PHE A 38 -2.68 -14.84 -0.16
C PHE A 38 -1.70 -14.27 0.85
N SER A 39 -1.14 -13.10 0.54
CA SER A 39 -0.37 -12.28 1.48
C SER A 39 -0.86 -10.83 1.45
N LEU A 40 -0.87 -10.19 2.61
CA LEU A 40 -1.18 -8.77 2.78
C LEU A 40 -0.01 -8.09 3.47
N ALA A 41 0.46 -6.99 2.89
CA ALA A 41 1.41 -6.08 3.50
C ALA A 41 0.80 -4.69 3.69
N ILE A 42 1.38 -3.90 4.59
CA ILE A 42 0.94 -2.53 4.89
C ILE A 42 2.15 -1.59 4.85
N SER A 43 1.99 -0.43 4.23
CA SER A 43 3.00 0.64 4.11
C SER A 43 2.36 2.00 4.41
N ASP A 44 3.21 3.01 4.57
CA ASP A 44 2.88 4.34 5.04
C ASP A 44 3.50 5.46 4.21
N SER A 45 2.74 6.56 4.08
CA SER A 45 3.30 7.87 3.81
C SER A 45 3.21 8.78 5.05
N PRO A 46 4.35 9.12 5.68
CA PRO A 46 4.38 9.58 7.07
C PRO A 46 4.04 11.05 7.24
N MET A 47 3.20 11.40 8.20
CA MET A 47 2.82 12.79 8.50
C MET A 47 3.86 13.54 9.37
N VAL A 48 4.17 14.80 9.02
CA VAL A 48 5.01 15.69 9.83
C VAL A 48 4.35 15.97 11.17
N GLY A 49 5.16 16.00 12.23
CA GLY A 49 4.71 16.28 13.60
C GLY A 49 4.26 15.03 14.37
N VAL A 50 4.16 13.89 13.69
CA VAL A 50 3.93 12.58 14.31
C VAL A 50 5.26 11.83 14.45
N SER A 51 5.46 11.22 15.61
CA SER A 51 6.70 10.49 15.94
C SER A 51 6.51 8.99 16.07
N HIS A 52 5.27 8.54 16.29
CA HIS A 52 4.91 7.12 16.34
C HIS A 52 3.45 6.93 15.98
N VAL A 53 3.13 5.86 15.24
CA VAL A 53 1.75 5.43 14.97
C VAL A 53 1.66 3.94 15.27
N GLY A 54 1.23 3.63 16.48
CA GLY A 54 1.10 2.24 16.92
C GLY A 54 -0.21 1.63 16.43
N MET A 55 -0.11 0.58 15.64
CA MET A 55 -1.25 -0.17 15.12
C MET A 55 -1.46 -1.46 15.91
N VAL A 56 -2.71 -1.88 16.05
CA VAL A 56 -3.11 -3.13 16.72
C VAL A 56 -4.18 -3.82 15.88
N MET A 57 -3.84 -4.94 15.25
CA MET A 57 -4.65 -5.61 14.22
C MET A 57 -5.18 -6.95 14.70
N GLY A 58 -6.50 -7.15 14.61
CA GLY A 58 -7.18 -8.33 15.14
C GLY A 58 -7.31 -9.47 14.14
N GLU A 59 -8.08 -9.27 13.07
CA GLU A 59 -8.40 -10.30 12.08
C GLU A 59 -8.40 -9.72 10.67
N LEU A 60 -7.94 -10.51 9.69
CA LEU A 60 -8.31 -10.30 8.30
C LEU A 60 -9.64 -11.02 8.02
N VAL A 61 -10.64 -10.28 7.54
CA VAL A 61 -11.97 -10.76 7.20
C VAL A 61 -12.20 -10.60 5.70
N MET A 62 -12.84 -11.57 5.06
CA MET A 62 -13.17 -11.54 3.63
C MET A 62 -14.40 -12.39 3.33
N THR A 63 -15.16 -12.04 2.30
CA THR A 63 -16.35 -12.80 1.87
C THR A 63 -16.09 -13.40 0.49
N ASP A 64 -16.29 -14.70 0.32
CA ASP A 64 -16.17 -15.35 -0.99
C ASP A 64 -17.42 -15.15 -1.87
N ALA A 65 -17.32 -15.57 -3.13
CA ALA A 65 -18.40 -15.45 -4.11
C ALA A 65 -19.70 -16.18 -3.72
N GLU A 66 -19.61 -17.18 -2.85
CA GLU A 66 -20.74 -17.93 -2.29
C GLU A 66 -21.36 -17.23 -1.06
N GLY A 67 -20.78 -16.12 -0.60
CA GLY A 67 -21.23 -15.35 0.56
C GLY A 67 -20.73 -15.93 1.90
N VAL A 68 -19.74 -16.80 1.89
CA VAL A 68 -19.12 -17.35 3.10
C VAL A 68 -18.05 -16.38 3.60
N ILE A 69 -18.12 -16.04 4.88
CA ILE A 69 -17.15 -15.18 5.54
C ILE A 69 -15.98 -16.04 6.04
N HIS A 70 -14.77 -15.70 5.60
CA HIS A 70 -13.52 -16.26 6.08
C HIS A 70 -12.84 -15.28 7.03
N ARG A 71 -12.18 -15.82 8.06
CA ARG A 71 -11.46 -15.05 9.08
C ARG A 71 -10.08 -15.64 9.30
N HIS A 72 -9.08 -14.78 9.33
CA HIS A 72 -7.72 -15.13 9.68
C HIS A 72 -7.28 -14.27 10.86
N ASP A 73 -7.00 -14.91 11.99
CA ASP A 73 -6.57 -14.26 13.23
C ASP A 73 -5.13 -13.75 13.11
N LEU A 74 -4.94 -12.46 13.36
CA LEU A 74 -3.65 -11.77 13.36
C LEU A 74 -3.02 -11.70 14.75
N GLN A 75 -3.68 -12.27 15.77
CA GLN A 75 -3.18 -12.40 17.15
C GLN A 75 -2.87 -11.05 17.80
N ASP A 76 -3.75 -10.06 17.55
CA ASP A 76 -3.57 -8.69 18.03
C ASP A 76 -2.19 -8.12 17.66
N MET A 77 -1.76 -8.34 16.40
CA MET A 77 -0.47 -7.92 15.87
C MET A 77 -0.24 -6.42 16.12
N THR A 78 0.93 -6.09 16.65
CA THR A 78 1.33 -4.69 16.92
C THR A 78 2.60 -4.30 16.21
N PHE A 79 2.63 -3.09 15.65
CA PHE A 79 3.81 -2.49 15.04
C PHE A 79 3.67 -0.98 14.95
N ASN A 80 4.79 -0.29 14.74
CA ASN A 80 4.83 1.13 14.40
C ASN A 80 4.68 1.28 12.89
N LEU A 81 3.61 1.93 12.43
CA LEU A 81 3.36 2.15 11.01
C LEU A 81 4.47 3.00 10.36
N LEU A 82 5.03 3.97 11.11
CA LEU A 82 6.10 4.84 10.61
C LEU A 82 7.43 4.11 10.34
N ASP A 83 7.58 2.83 10.73
CA ASP A 83 8.78 2.05 10.40
C ASP A 83 8.78 1.57 8.93
N PHE A 84 7.67 1.74 8.19
CA PHE A 84 7.44 1.15 6.88
C PHE A 84 7.00 2.20 5.85
N GLN A 85 7.92 3.07 5.48
CA GLN A 85 7.64 4.24 4.64
C GLN A 85 8.12 4.07 3.20
N GLY A 86 7.49 4.80 2.27
CA GLY A 86 7.95 4.90 0.89
C GLY A 86 7.82 3.57 0.16
N MET A 87 8.89 2.78 0.06
CA MET A 87 8.85 1.45 -0.60
C MET A 87 8.88 0.29 0.39
N ASP A 88 9.10 0.55 1.67
CA ASP A 88 9.14 -0.48 2.70
C ASP A 88 7.73 -0.82 3.17
N SER A 89 7.47 -2.09 3.48
CA SER A 89 6.17 -2.55 3.98
C SER A 89 6.31 -3.62 5.07
N HIS A 90 5.27 -3.74 5.90
CA HIS A 90 5.14 -4.76 6.91
C HIS A 90 4.22 -5.88 6.44
N LEU A 91 4.71 -7.12 6.41
CA LEU A 91 3.92 -8.28 6.05
C LEU A 91 3.02 -8.69 7.23
N VAL A 92 1.71 -8.42 7.13
CA VAL A 92 0.73 -8.72 8.18
C VAL A 92 0.09 -10.10 8.01
N VAL A 93 -0.03 -10.57 6.77
CA VAL A 93 -0.49 -11.93 6.44
C VAL A 93 0.49 -12.55 5.48
N ASP A 94 1.00 -13.74 5.82
CA ASP A 94 2.02 -14.44 5.06
C ASP A 94 1.53 -15.81 4.56
N ASN A 95 1.29 -15.92 3.25
CA ASN A 95 1.03 -17.15 2.51
C ASN A 95 -0.09 -18.02 3.11
N ILE A 96 -1.24 -17.43 3.42
CA ILE A 96 -2.39 -18.21 3.86
C ILE A 96 -3.02 -18.90 2.67
N ASP A 97 -3.42 -20.17 2.85
CA ASP A 97 -4.14 -20.92 1.84
C ASP A 97 -5.62 -20.54 1.87
N LEU A 98 -6.13 -20.08 0.73
CA LEU A 98 -7.54 -19.76 0.54
C LEU A 98 -8.15 -20.66 -0.55
N PRO A 99 -9.45 -21.03 -0.42
CA PRO A 99 -10.20 -21.61 -1.52
C PRO A 99 -10.12 -20.75 -2.79
N LEU A 100 -10.25 -21.38 -3.95
CA LEU A 100 -10.31 -20.64 -5.22
C LEU A 100 -11.61 -19.84 -5.29
N GLY A 101 -11.53 -18.62 -5.79
CA GLY A 101 -12.72 -17.80 -5.96
C GLY A 101 -12.41 -16.31 -5.96
N GLN A 102 -13.46 -15.53 -6.16
CA GLN A 102 -13.45 -14.09 -5.99
C GLN A 102 -13.78 -13.76 -4.53
N TYR A 103 -13.06 -12.81 -3.97
CA TYR A 103 -13.24 -12.33 -2.61
C TYR A 103 -13.55 -10.82 -2.63
N HIS A 104 -14.53 -10.43 -1.82
CA HIS A 104 -14.98 -9.05 -1.66
C HIS A 104 -15.23 -8.74 -0.17
N ASP A 105 -15.56 -7.48 0.12
CA ASP A 105 -15.75 -6.97 1.49
C ASP A 105 -14.59 -7.38 2.42
N ALA A 106 -13.37 -7.30 1.90
CA ALA A 106 -12.17 -7.67 2.63
C ALA A 106 -11.67 -6.51 3.50
N TYR A 107 -11.30 -6.78 4.74
CA TYR A 107 -10.77 -5.76 5.65
C TYR A 107 -9.99 -6.36 6.82
N VAL A 108 -9.06 -5.59 7.38
CA VAL A 108 -8.39 -5.90 8.64
C VAL A 108 -9.11 -5.18 9.78
N THR A 109 -9.47 -5.89 10.85
CA THR A 109 -10.04 -5.28 12.06
C THR A 109 -8.96 -4.62 12.90
N ILE A 110 -9.30 -3.49 13.51
CA ILE A 110 -8.39 -2.68 14.32
C ILE A 110 -8.92 -2.52 15.74
N GLN A 111 -8.05 -2.63 16.73
CA GLN A 111 -8.39 -2.24 18.10
C GLN A 111 -8.29 -0.72 18.23
N GLN A 112 -9.46 -0.07 18.37
CA GLN A 112 -9.54 1.37 18.57
C GLN A 112 -8.77 1.83 19.81
N GLY A 113 -8.15 3.00 19.68
CA GLY A 113 -7.34 3.61 20.72
C GLY A 113 -8.12 4.45 21.72
N ASP A 114 -7.71 4.42 22.99
CA ASP A 114 -8.12 5.40 24.00
C ASP A 114 -6.94 6.21 24.59
N GLY A 115 -5.74 6.01 24.03
CA GLY A 115 -4.48 6.62 24.48
C GLY A 115 -3.69 5.75 25.47
N ASN A 116 -4.32 4.77 26.11
CA ASN A 116 -3.63 3.78 26.96
C ASN A 116 -3.53 2.42 26.27
N ASP A 117 -4.66 1.96 25.74
CA ASP A 117 -4.81 0.67 25.05
C ASP A 117 -5.24 0.88 23.58
N GLY A 118 -4.98 -0.13 22.74
CA GLY A 118 -5.30 -0.10 21.31
C GLY A 118 -4.35 0.77 20.49
N CYS A 119 -4.81 1.18 19.31
CA CYS A 119 -4.04 2.02 18.38
C CYS A 119 -3.77 3.41 18.96
N TYR A 120 -2.66 4.04 18.57
CA TYR A 120 -2.30 5.34 19.13
C TYR A 120 -1.38 6.12 18.21
N VAL A 121 -1.32 7.43 18.47
CA VAL A 121 -0.40 8.37 17.85
C VAL A 121 0.44 9.02 18.96
N GLU A 122 1.76 9.07 18.78
CA GLU A 122 2.63 9.89 19.63
C GLU A 122 3.12 11.12 18.87
N ASP A 123 2.93 12.28 19.45
CA ASP A 123 3.39 13.57 18.95
C ASP A 123 4.22 14.32 20.00
N GLY A 124 4.59 15.56 19.70
CA GLY A 124 5.37 16.41 20.62
C GLY A 124 4.66 16.74 21.95
N GLN A 125 3.38 16.41 22.12
CA GLN A 125 2.58 16.61 23.33
C GLN A 125 2.33 15.32 24.11
N GLY A 126 2.63 14.15 23.53
CA GLY A 126 2.51 12.85 24.18
C GLY A 126 1.76 11.83 23.34
N ARG A 127 1.22 10.81 24.01
CA ARG A 127 0.45 9.71 23.39
C ARG A 127 -1.04 10.02 23.41
N HIS A 128 -1.70 9.78 22.28
CA HIS A 128 -3.12 10.03 22.05
C HIS A 128 -3.77 8.79 21.43
N GLY A 129 -5.07 8.59 21.66
CA GLY A 129 -5.82 7.52 21.02
C GLY A 129 -5.96 7.73 19.51
N LEU A 130 -5.91 6.64 18.75
CA LEU A 130 -6.20 6.62 17.32
C LEU A 130 -7.54 5.93 17.06
N TYR A 131 -8.46 6.65 16.42
CA TYR A 131 -9.73 6.14 15.95
C TYR A 131 -9.70 5.91 14.43
N VAL A 132 -9.74 4.66 14.00
CA VAL A 132 -9.81 4.29 12.58
C VAL A 132 -11.27 4.22 12.14
N ALA A 133 -11.60 4.77 10.98
CA ALA A 133 -12.96 4.71 10.43
C ALA A 133 -13.50 3.26 10.42
N ASP A 134 -14.70 3.08 10.97
CA ASP A 134 -15.38 1.78 11.16
C ASP A 134 -14.59 0.70 11.93
N GLY A 135 -13.44 1.03 12.51
CA GLY A 135 -12.52 0.07 13.14
C GLY A 135 -11.90 -0.92 12.17
N GLN A 136 -11.78 -0.54 10.90
CA GLN A 136 -11.38 -1.44 9.82
C GLN A 136 -10.44 -0.75 8.84
N LEU A 137 -9.50 -1.52 8.27
CA LEU A 137 -8.69 -1.13 7.12
C LEU A 137 -9.18 -1.90 5.88
N PRO A 138 -9.81 -1.23 4.90
CA PRO A 138 -10.40 -1.90 3.75
C PRO A 138 -9.34 -2.42 2.78
N VAL A 139 -9.52 -3.65 2.31
CA VAL A 139 -8.69 -4.30 1.29
C VAL A 139 -9.54 -4.45 0.01
N SER A 140 -8.94 -4.16 -1.13
CA SER A 140 -9.59 -4.27 -2.44
C SER A 140 -9.94 -5.72 -2.75
N ASP A 141 -11.01 -5.91 -3.52
CA ASP A 141 -11.43 -7.21 -4.03
C ASP A 141 -10.30 -7.93 -4.76
N PHE A 142 -10.24 -9.26 -4.62
CA PHE A 142 -9.17 -10.06 -5.17
C PHE A 142 -9.63 -11.47 -5.59
N GLU A 143 -8.82 -12.12 -6.45
CA GLU A 143 -9.10 -13.47 -6.94
C GLU A 143 -8.01 -14.44 -6.50
N ILE A 144 -8.43 -15.59 -5.95
CA ILE A 144 -7.55 -16.72 -5.65
C ILE A 144 -7.64 -17.74 -6.78
N VAL A 145 -6.49 -17.94 -7.46
CA VAL A 145 -6.33 -18.85 -8.59
C VAL A 145 -5.43 -20.02 -8.20
N ALA A 146 -5.75 -21.21 -8.72
CA ALA A 146 -5.03 -22.45 -8.38
C ALA A 146 -3.53 -22.33 -8.63
N GLY A 147 -2.74 -22.59 -7.59
CA GLY A 147 -1.27 -22.58 -7.65
C GLY A 147 -0.65 -21.20 -7.88
N GLN A 148 -1.44 -20.11 -7.77
CA GLN A 148 -0.93 -18.75 -7.75
C GLN A 148 -0.77 -18.23 -6.33
N HIS A 149 0.11 -17.25 -6.18
CA HIS A 149 0.26 -16.44 -5.00
C HIS A 149 -0.13 -15.01 -5.35
N ILE A 150 -1.15 -14.49 -4.67
CA ILE A 150 -1.51 -13.08 -4.72
C ILE A 150 -0.90 -12.37 -3.51
N SER A 151 -0.25 -11.24 -3.77
CA SER A 151 0.31 -10.37 -2.75
C SER A 151 -0.26 -8.98 -2.97
N ILE A 152 -0.94 -8.47 -1.96
CA ILE A 152 -1.51 -7.13 -1.94
C ILE A 152 -0.73 -6.30 -0.93
N THR A 153 -0.44 -5.05 -1.27
CA THR A 153 -0.01 -4.06 -0.29
C THR A 153 -1.06 -2.99 -0.14
N MET A 154 -1.39 -2.67 1.10
CA MET A 154 -2.18 -1.50 1.46
C MET A 154 -1.24 -0.34 1.79
N GLU A 155 -1.45 0.78 1.11
CA GLU A 155 -0.84 2.06 1.46
C GLU A 155 -1.79 2.84 2.37
N ILE A 156 -1.28 3.35 3.47
CA ILE A 156 -1.96 4.31 4.34
C ILE A 156 -1.24 5.65 4.17
N ASP A 157 -1.84 6.60 3.47
CA ASP A 157 -1.29 7.95 3.37
C ASP A 157 -1.70 8.76 4.61
N LEU A 158 -0.86 8.78 5.66
CA LEU A 158 -1.20 9.49 6.90
C LEU A 158 -1.35 10.98 6.68
N TYR A 159 -0.63 11.59 5.72
CA TYR A 159 -0.81 13.01 5.41
C TYR A 159 -2.23 13.33 4.98
N ARG A 160 -2.85 12.47 4.15
CA ARG A 160 -4.23 12.65 3.68
C ARG A 160 -5.27 12.12 4.68
N GLY A 161 -4.90 11.12 5.46
CA GLY A 161 -5.84 10.29 6.22
C GLY A 161 -5.98 10.67 7.67
N LEU A 162 -4.91 11.17 8.28
CA LEU A 162 -4.80 11.40 9.71
C LEU A 162 -5.19 12.83 10.05
N SER A 163 -6.20 13.00 10.90
CA SER A 163 -6.62 14.32 11.38
C SER A 163 -6.68 14.33 12.90
N TYR A 164 -6.45 15.48 13.50
CA TYR A 164 -6.55 15.64 14.95
C TYR A 164 -7.77 16.51 15.27
N GLN A 165 -8.76 15.94 15.95
CA GLN A 165 -10.01 16.61 16.28
C GLN A 165 -10.40 16.31 17.73
N GLN A 166 -10.74 17.36 18.48
CA GLN A 166 -11.28 17.26 19.84
C GLN A 166 -10.42 16.47 20.86
N GLY A 167 -9.11 16.35 20.62
CA GLY A 167 -8.21 15.61 21.52
C GLY A 167 -7.89 14.19 21.08
N GLU A 168 -8.41 13.76 19.92
CA GLU A 168 -8.23 12.41 19.39
C GLU A 168 -7.74 12.47 17.95
N TYR A 169 -6.96 11.46 17.54
CA TYR A 169 -6.59 11.28 16.15
C TYR A 169 -7.61 10.40 15.45
N HIS A 170 -7.99 10.79 14.24
CA HIS A 170 -8.89 10.05 13.37
C HIS A 170 -8.19 9.69 12.07
N LEU A 171 -8.27 8.43 11.67
CA LEU A 171 -7.74 7.94 10.40
C LEU A 171 -8.89 7.49 9.49
N GLY A 172 -9.09 8.21 8.39
CA GLY A 172 -10.16 7.96 7.44
C GLY A 172 -9.75 7.08 6.26
N HIS A 173 -10.70 6.33 5.70
CA HIS A 173 -10.45 5.42 4.56
C HIS A 173 -10.08 6.14 3.26
N GLN A 174 -10.41 7.43 3.11
CA GLN A 174 -10.17 8.18 1.86
C GLN A 174 -8.69 8.30 1.46
N ALA A 175 -7.80 8.03 2.41
CA ALA A 175 -6.36 8.08 2.25
C ALA A 175 -5.71 6.70 2.20
N MET A 176 -6.52 5.65 2.10
CA MET A 176 -6.06 4.28 2.00
C MET A 176 -6.37 3.74 0.62
N TRP A 177 -5.46 2.94 0.09
CA TRP A 177 -5.76 2.07 -1.03
C TRP A 177 -4.97 0.79 -0.87
N SER A 178 -5.41 -0.25 -1.56
CA SER A 178 -4.63 -1.46 -1.68
C SER A 178 -4.46 -1.83 -3.13
N VAL A 179 -3.33 -2.45 -3.45
CA VAL A 179 -2.98 -2.78 -4.81
C VAL A 179 -2.35 -4.16 -4.85
N ASP A 180 -2.70 -4.95 -5.86
CA ASP A 180 -1.98 -6.17 -6.18
C ASP A 180 -0.58 -5.80 -6.65
N ASN A 181 0.42 -6.39 -5.99
CA ASN A 181 1.82 -6.06 -6.21
C ASN A 181 2.25 -6.28 -7.65
N ARG A 182 1.57 -7.12 -8.44
CA ARG A 182 1.84 -7.33 -9.88
C ARG A 182 1.54 -6.11 -10.75
N TYR A 183 0.67 -5.19 -10.29
CA TYR A 183 0.16 -4.05 -11.07
C TYR A 183 0.54 -2.69 -10.48
N MET A 184 1.49 -2.66 -9.55
CA MET A 184 1.95 -1.43 -8.90
C MET A 184 3.41 -1.11 -9.23
N GLY A 185 3.77 0.17 -9.10
CA GLY A 185 5.14 0.66 -9.15
C GLY A 185 5.44 1.63 -8.02
N HIS A 186 6.64 2.19 -8.03
CA HIS A 186 7.10 3.21 -7.08
C HIS A 186 7.58 4.46 -7.81
N LEU A 187 7.38 5.62 -7.20
CA LEU A 187 7.87 6.92 -7.65
C LEU A 187 9.01 7.39 -6.75
N LEU A 188 10.13 7.71 -7.36
CA LEU A 188 11.27 8.38 -6.74
C LEU A 188 11.43 9.75 -7.39
N GLY A 189 11.31 10.81 -6.60
CA GLY A 189 11.50 12.17 -7.08
C GLY A 189 12.88 12.71 -6.75
N GLU A 190 13.51 13.39 -7.70
CA GLU A 190 14.71 14.20 -7.50
C GLU A 190 14.35 15.67 -7.68
N VAL A 191 14.69 16.54 -6.72
CA VAL A 191 14.15 17.91 -6.69
C VAL A 191 15.26 18.94 -6.77
N ASP A 192 15.11 19.90 -7.67
CA ASP A 192 16.02 21.03 -7.82
C ASP A 192 16.11 21.83 -6.50
N PRO A 193 17.30 21.92 -5.86
CA PRO A 193 17.47 22.73 -4.66
C PRO A 193 17.10 24.20 -4.86
N GLN A 194 17.13 24.72 -6.10
CA GLN A 194 16.68 26.07 -6.39
C GLN A 194 15.15 26.21 -6.20
N TRP A 195 14.36 25.17 -6.46
CA TRP A 195 12.92 25.20 -6.17
C TRP A 195 12.66 25.34 -4.67
N ILE A 196 13.44 24.63 -3.86
CA ILE A 196 13.38 24.72 -2.40
C ILE A 196 13.65 26.17 -1.97
N ALA A 197 14.81 26.71 -2.37
CA ALA A 197 15.21 28.07 -2.01
C ALA A 197 14.23 29.15 -2.50
N ASP A 198 13.71 29.00 -3.73
CA ASP A 198 12.75 29.94 -4.32
C ASP A 198 11.42 29.92 -3.58
N CYS A 199 10.94 28.73 -3.19
CA CYS A 199 9.68 28.60 -2.45
C CYS A 199 9.78 29.26 -1.08
N GLU A 200 10.83 28.94 -0.31
CA GLU A 200 11.06 29.53 1.01
C GLU A 200 11.22 31.05 0.94
N THR A 201 11.95 31.56 -0.07
CA THR A 201 12.12 33.00 -0.27
C THR A 201 10.79 33.68 -0.58
N THR A 202 10.00 33.08 -1.48
CA THR A 202 8.70 33.59 -1.91
C THR A 202 7.71 33.67 -0.75
N TYR A 203 7.69 32.67 0.12
CA TYR A 203 6.76 32.56 1.25
C TYR A 203 7.42 32.75 2.61
N SER A 204 8.49 33.54 2.66
CA SER A 204 9.24 33.84 3.90
C SER A 204 8.36 34.46 5.00
N ASP A 205 7.25 35.12 4.63
CA ASP A 205 6.23 35.65 5.55
C ASP A 205 5.32 34.57 6.19
N ARG A 206 5.37 33.33 5.69
CA ARG A 206 4.58 32.17 6.15
C ARG A 206 5.41 31.10 6.86
N THR A 207 6.65 31.45 7.21
CA THR A 207 7.57 30.55 7.91
C THR A 207 6.94 30.05 9.22
N PRO A 208 6.95 28.74 9.52
CA PRO A 208 6.35 28.21 10.74
C PRO A 208 7.14 28.61 11.99
N ILE A 209 6.51 28.42 13.15
CA ILE A 209 7.18 28.59 14.45
C ILE A 209 8.32 27.56 14.52
N GLY A 210 9.56 28.05 14.62
CA GLY A 210 10.76 27.21 14.58
C GLY A 210 11.60 27.38 13.29
N GLY A 211 11.06 28.04 12.27
CA GLY A 211 11.85 28.53 11.14
C GLY A 211 12.06 27.55 9.98
N GLN A 212 11.39 26.39 9.95
CA GLN A 212 11.63 25.34 8.95
C GLN A 212 10.37 25.03 8.15
N PHE A 213 10.42 25.25 6.84
CA PHE A 213 9.33 24.88 5.93
C PHE A 213 9.14 23.36 5.86
N SER A 214 7.91 22.93 5.54
CA SER A 214 7.61 21.52 5.26
C SER A 214 7.39 21.32 3.78
N HIS A 215 8.36 20.68 3.13
CA HIS A 215 8.37 20.46 1.69
C HIS A 215 7.64 19.16 1.36
N MET A 216 6.64 19.25 0.48
CA MET A 216 5.79 18.12 0.10
C MET A 216 5.70 17.97 -1.41
N ALA A 217 5.74 16.71 -1.85
CA ALA A 217 5.35 16.30 -3.18
C ALA A 217 3.90 15.80 -3.16
N TYR A 218 3.11 16.22 -4.16
CA TYR A 218 1.71 15.83 -4.32
C TYR A 218 1.55 15.13 -5.66
N LEU A 219 1.02 13.92 -5.65
CA LEU A 219 0.75 13.16 -6.86
C LEU A 219 -0.72 13.31 -7.23
N TYR A 220 -1.00 13.80 -8.43
CA TYR A 220 -2.34 13.96 -8.97
C TYR A 220 -2.61 12.98 -10.10
N PRO A 221 -3.88 12.58 -10.31
CA PRO A 221 -4.26 11.69 -11.40
C PRO A 221 -4.16 12.38 -12.78
N GLU A 222 -4.27 11.59 -13.85
CA GLU A 222 -3.98 12.03 -15.22
C GLU A 222 -4.88 13.15 -15.76
N GLU A 223 -6.07 13.34 -15.19
CA GLU A 223 -6.98 14.44 -15.51
C GLU A 223 -6.43 15.82 -15.15
N VAL A 224 -5.45 15.90 -14.25
CA VAL A 224 -4.74 17.15 -13.92
C VAL A 224 -3.69 17.45 -14.98
N THR A 225 -3.88 18.55 -15.69
CA THR A 225 -3.04 18.96 -16.84
C THR A 225 -2.19 20.20 -16.56
N ASN A 226 -2.42 20.89 -15.46
CA ASN A 226 -1.69 22.09 -15.05
C ASN A 226 -1.90 22.39 -13.56
N ILE A 227 -1.10 23.32 -13.02
CA ILE A 227 -1.09 23.71 -11.61
C ILE A 227 -2.42 24.30 -11.11
N ASP A 228 -3.22 24.95 -11.96
CA ASP A 228 -4.49 25.59 -11.54
C ASP A 228 -5.57 24.55 -11.21
N GLN A 229 -5.35 23.29 -11.58
CA GLN A 229 -6.23 22.16 -11.28
C GLN A 229 -5.77 21.38 -10.03
N MET A 230 -4.60 21.70 -9.46
CA MET A 230 -4.06 21.05 -8.26
C MET A 230 -4.62 21.74 -7.01
N THR A 231 -5.21 20.98 -6.08
CA THR A 231 -5.61 21.50 -4.76
C THR A 231 -4.82 20.85 -3.62
N ASP A 232 -4.82 21.51 -2.47
CA ASP A 232 -4.42 20.99 -1.15
C ASP A 232 -5.15 19.70 -0.72
N MET A 233 -4.74 19.15 0.43
CA MET A 233 -5.42 18.02 1.04
C MET A 233 -6.65 18.54 1.77
N ARG A 234 -7.82 18.46 1.16
CA ARG A 234 -9.07 18.96 1.76
C ARG A 234 -10.20 17.95 1.65
N THR A 235 -11.23 18.16 2.46
CA THR A 235 -12.53 17.53 2.20
C THR A 235 -13.31 18.33 1.16
N ASN A 236 -13.96 17.63 0.23
CA ASN A 236 -14.89 18.20 -0.76
C ASN A 236 -14.28 19.31 -1.65
N PRO A 237 -13.37 18.98 -2.57
CA PRO A 237 -12.83 19.94 -3.53
C PRO A 237 -13.93 20.49 -4.47
N PRO A 238 -13.86 21.76 -4.90
CA PRO A 238 -14.66 22.27 -6.02
C PRO A 238 -14.42 21.48 -7.31
N GLU A 239 -15.39 21.41 -8.21
CA GLU A 239 -15.28 20.65 -9.48
C GLU A 239 -14.10 21.05 -10.39
N ALA A 240 -13.55 22.27 -10.22
CA ALA A 240 -12.47 22.78 -11.05
C ALA A 240 -11.08 22.28 -10.63
N VAL A 241 -10.94 21.69 -9.45
CA VAL A 241 -9.67 21.23 -8.88
C VAL A 241 -9.78 19.77 -8.45
N THR A 242 -8.64 19.10 -8.38
CA THR A 242 -8.54 17.67 -8.10
C THR A 242 -7.67 17.44 -6.88
N LEU A 243 -8.08 16.53 -6.00
CA LEU A 243 -7.30 16.13 -4.83
C LEU A 243 -6.08 15.30 -5.23
N PRO A 244 -4.99 15.34 -4.45
CA PRO A 244 -3.88 14.43 -4.64
C PRO A 244 -4.32 12.99 -4.37
N THR A 245 -3.79 12.06 -5.16
CA THR A 245 -3.86 10.61 -4.94
C THR A 245 -2.87 10.16 -3.87
N ALA A 246 -1.69 10.77 -3.79
CA ALA A 246 -0.68 10.49 -2.78
C ALA A 246 0.10 11.76 -2.42
N VAL A 247 0.57 11.86 -1.19
CA VAL A 247 1.42 12.96 -0.70
C VAL A 247 2.64 12.35 -0.03
N SER A 248 3.81 12.99 -0.18
CA SER A 248 5.05 12.52 0.43
C SER A 248 5.93 13.68 0.84
N PRO A 249 6.56 13.63 2.03
CA PRO A 249 7.48 14.65 2.45
C PRO A 249 8.78 14.56 1.63
N MET A 250 9.32 15.71 1.28
CA MET A 250 10.64 15.79 0.67
C MET A 250 11.71 15.80 1.74
N MET A 251 12.72 14.96 1.54
CA MET A 251 13.85 14.78 2.44
C MET A 251 15.12 15.28 1.75
N GLN A 252 16.04 15.81 2.55
CA GLN A 252 17.38 16.13 2.10
C GLN A 252 18.34 15.03 2.56
N ASP A 253 19.15 14.51 1.65
CA ASP A 253 20.22 13.57 1.99
C ASP A 253 21.47 14.28 2.54
N ILE A 254 22.50 13.50 2.88
CA ILE A 254 23.75 14.03 3.43
C ILE A 254 24.55 14.88 2.43
N ASP A 255 24.33 14.68 1.13
CA ASP A 255 25.00 15.40 0.06
C ASP A 255 24.25 16.70 -0.32
N GLY A 256 23.11 16.95 0.32
CA GLY A 256 22.27 18.13 0.09
C GLY A 256 21.23 17.96 -1.00
N ASN A 257 21.08 16.75 -1.55
CA ASN A 257 20.12 16.44 -2.60
C ASN A 257 18.73 16.27 -2.01
N TRP A 258 17.73 16.83 -2.68
CA TRP A 258 16.34 16.73 -2.28
C TRP A 258 15.65 15.60 -3.04
N HIS A 259 14.90 14.79 -2.31
CA HIS A 259 14.20 13.65 -2.87
C HIS A 259 12.92 13.34 -2.10
N PHE A 260 12.02 12.59 -2.73
CA PHE A 260 10.84 12.00 -2.09
C PHE A 260 10.58 10.61 -2.66
N ALA A 261 9.79 9.80 -1.96
CA ALA A 261 9.38 8.48 -2.41
C ALA A 261 7.88 8.27 -2.15
N MET A 262 7.19 7.68 -3.12
CA MET A 262 5.81 7.20 -2.98
C MET A 262 5.78 5.78 -3.52
N GLY A 263 5.37 4.82 -2.71
CA GLY A 263 5.29 3.42 -3.12
C GLY A 263 3.90 2.94 -3.42
N TYR A 264 3.83 1.70 -3.89
CA TYR A 264 2.59 0.94 -4.03
C TYR A 264 1.52 1.70 -4.84
N LEU A 265 1.98 2.49 -5.82
CA LEU A 265 1.13 3.27 -6.72
C LEU A 265 0.61 2.35 -7.83
N PRO A 266 -0.71 2.33 -8.11
CA PRO A 266 -1.22 1.68 -9.30
C PRO A 266 -0.49 2.17 -10.55
N ALA A 267 -0.22 1.27 -11.50
CA ALA A 267 0.34 1.69 -12.78
C ALA A 267 -0.63 2.64 -13.51
N GLY A 268 -0.12 3.75 -14.02
CA GLY A 268 -0.94 4.81 -14.58
C GLY A 268 -0.17 6.09 -14.87
N ASN A 269 -0.87 7.06 -15.45
CA ASN A 269 -0.31 8.39 -15.64
C ASN A 269 -0.72 9.28 -14.47
N TYR A 270 0.22 10.13 -14.07
CA TYR A 270 0.07 11.04 -12.96
C TYR A 270 0.76 12.36 -13.28
N ARG A 271 0.61 13.32 -12.38
CA ARG A 271 1.29 14.60 -12.41
C ARG A 271 1.77 14.99 -11.03
N VAL A 272 2.98 15.52 -10.93
CA VAL A 272 3.58 15.87 -9.63
C VAL A 272 3.48 17.38 -9.38
N GLY A 273 2.90 17.75 -8.24
CA GLY A 273 2.92 19.10 -7.68
C GLY A 273 3.92 19.22 -6.52
N TYR A 274 4.37 20.44 -6.24
CA TYR A 274 5.28 20.75 -5.14
C TYR A 274 4.83 21.99 -4.37
N SER A 275 4.91 21.92 -3.04
CA SER A 275 4.80 23.07 -2.13
C SER A 275 5.79 22.98 -0.96
N CYS A 276 6.26 24.12 -0.48
CA CYS A 276 6.98 24.25 0.80
C CYS A 276 6.06 24.58 1.99
N LEU A 277 4.75 24.70 1.74
CA LEU A 277 3.76 25.10 2.75
C LEU A 277 3.03 23.92 3.36
N GLY A 278 3.61 22.71 3.37
CA GLY A 278 2.95 21.52 3.93
C GLY A 278 2.58 21.64 5.41
N HIS A 279 3.21 22.55 6.16
CA HIS A 279 2.86 22.87 7.55
C HIS A 279 1.56 23.69 7.68
N LEU A 280 0.98 24.12 6.55
CA LEU A 280 -0.29 24.84 6.45
C LEU A 280 -1.34 24.04 5.67
N ASP A 281 -1.06 22.77 5.35
CA ASP A 281 -1.96 21.89 4.62
C ASP A 281 -2.62 20.92 5.61
N ASP A 282 -3.83 21.25 6.04
CA ASP A 282 -4.61 20.44 6.95
C ASP A 282 -5.52 19.48 6.15
N PRO A 283 -5.46 18.15 6.36
CA PRO A 283 -6.14 17.16 5.52
C PRO A 283 -7.68 17.27 5.48
N VAL A 284 -8.26 18.10 6.35
CA VAL A 284 -9.71 18.32 6.43
C VAL A 284 -10.11 19.66 5.85
N THR A 285 -9.25 20.67 5.98
CA THR A 285 -9.58 22.09 5.79
C THR A 285 -9.23 22.58 4.38
N ASP A 286 -9.90 23.64 3.94
CA ASP A 286 -9.60 24.32 2.67
C ASP A 286 -8.62 25.48 2.94
N ASP A 287 -7.33 25.20 2.77
CA ASP A 287 -6.23 26.12 3.08
C ASP A 287 -5.81 26.95 1.86
N MET A 288 -6.18 26.51 0.65
CA MET A 288 -5.98 27.30 -0.57
C MET A 288 -6.91 28.50 -0.64
N THR A 289 -8.21 28.34 -0.36
CA THR A 289 -9.17 29.45 -0.44
C THR A 289 -8.99 30.44 0.70
N SER A 290 -8.56 29.96 1.87
CA SER A 290 -8.14 30.82 2.99
C SER A 290 -6.88 31.63 2.64
N GLY A 291 -6.14 31.20 1.62
CA GLY A 291 -4.93 31.82 1.10
C GLY A 291 -3.67 31.44 1.89
N GLN A 292 -3.76 30.49 2.82
CA GLN A 292 -2.64 30.05 3.66
C GLN A 292 -1.73 29.06 2.92
N PHE A 293 -2.30 28.19 2.10
CA PHE A 293 -1.59 27.22 1.27
C PHE A 293 -1.61 27.64 -0.22
N VAL A 294 -0.58 27.23 -0.95
CA VAL A 294 -0.50 27.32 -2.41
C VAL A 294 0.28 26.14 -2.97
N MET A 295 -0.10 25.68 -4.16
CA MET A 295 0.77 24.83 -4.97
C MET A 295 1.83 25.72 -5.63
N PHE A 296 3.11 25.46 -5.39
CA PHE A 296 4.19 26.34 -5.83
C PHE A 296 4.71 25.98 -7.23
N LYS A 297 4.88 24.69 -7.53
CA LYS A 297 5.34 24.22 -8.83
C LYS A 297 4.54 23.02 -9.31
N ASP A 298 4.48 22.93 -10.62
CA ASP A 298 4.03 21.77 -11.38
C ASP A 298 5.26 21.16 -12.06
N SER A 299 5.55 19.93 -11.69
CA SER A 299 6.70 19.15 -12.15
C SER A 299 6.42 18.36 -13.43
N GLY A 300 5.18 18.43 -13.93
CA GLY A 300 4.77 17.77 -15.14
C GLY A 300 4.36 16.31 -14.91
N SER A 301 4.07 15.66 -16.04
CA SER A 301 3.50 14.31 -16.06
C SER A 301 4.55 13.23 -15.86
N ILE A 302 4.13 12.13 -15.24
CA ILE A 302 4.91 10.92 -15.04
C ILE A 302 4.03 9.70 -15.29
N THR A 303 4.62 8.61 -15.80
CA THR A 303 3.93 7.33 -15.95
C THR A 303 4.55 6.35 -14.96
N ILE A 304 3.75 5.87 -14.02
CA ILE A 304 4.12 4.78 -13.13
C ILE A 304 3.91 3.47 -13.90
N GLU A 305 5.00 2.73 -14.06
CA GLU A 305 4.97 1.41 -14.66
C GLU A 305 5.02 0.35 -13.56
N ALA A 306 4.25 -0.73 -13.72
CA ALA A 306 4.37 -1.87 -12.82
C ALA A 306 5.66 -2.67 -13.06
N GLY A 307 6.14 -2.69 -14.31
CA GLY A 307 7.19 -3.60 -14.75
C GLY A 307 6.71 -5.04 -14.87
N THR A 308 7.62 -5.96 -15.20
CA THR A 308 7.25 -7.36 -15.52
C THR A 308 6.82 -8.18 -14.31
N GLN A 309 7.15 -7.74 -13.09
CA GLN A 309 6.89 -8.46 -11.85
C GLN A 309 6.22 -7.57 -10.80
N GLY A 310 5.82 -6.34 -11.16
CA GLY A 310 5.46 -5.35 -10.16
C GLY A 310 6.66 -4.64 -9.52
N GLY A 311 6.40 -3.53 -8.85
CA GLY A 311 7.37 -2.80 -8.04
C GLY A 311 8.47 -2.09 -8.85
N GLN A 312 8.24 -1.77 -10.13
CA GLN A 312 9.21 -0.99 -10.89
C GLN A 312 9.35 0.42 -10.29
N GLN A 313 10.59 0.85 -10.09
CA GLN A 313 10.92 2.21 -9.66
C GLN A 313 10.96 3.15 -10.86
N THR A 314 10.20 4.23 -10.76
CA THR A 314 10.13 5.31 -11.75
C THR A 314 10.79 6.54 -11.15
N VAL A 315 11.82 7.07 -11.81
CA VAL A 315 12.50 8.29 -11.37
C VAL A 315 11.89 9.50 -12.09
N HIS A 316 11.58 10.56 -11.34
CA HIS A 316 11.05 11.81 -11.85
C HIS A 316 11.92 12.98 -11.41
N GLU A 317 12.41 13.77 -12.37
CA GLU A 317 13.18 14.98 -12.11
C GLU A 317 12.26 16.19 -12.00
N CYS A 318 12.16 16.77 -10.80
CA CYS A 318 11.47 18.01 -10.53
C CYS A 318 12.40 19.20 -10.78
N GLY A 319 12.10 20.02 -11.79
CA GLY A 319 12.97 21.10 -12.22
C GLY A 319 14.18 20.56 -12.98
N ASN A 320 15.40 20.84 -12.50
CA ASN A 320 16.64 20.27 -13.03
C ASN A 320 17.11 19.02 -12.26
N GLY A 321 16.23 18.42 -11.44
CA GLY A 321 16.60 17.39 -10.47
C GLY A 321 17.72 17.89 -9.54
N ASN A 322 18.50 16.98 -8.97
CA ASN A 322 19.64 17.36 -8.13
C ASN A 322 20.84 17.96 -8.91
N GLY A 323 20.73 18.10 -10.24
CA GLY A 323 21.80 18.41 -11.18
C GLY A 323 21.92 19.87 -11.63
N GLY A 324 21.32 20.84 -10.92
CA GLY A 324 21.47 22.28 -11.21
C GLY A 324 22.86 22.88 -10.92
N HIS A 325 23.89 22.07 -10.68
CA HIS A 325 25.26 22.54 -10.43
C HIS A 325 26.18 22.18 -11.61
N HIS A 326 26.81 23.20 -12.20
CA HIS A 326 27.83 23.02 -13.23
C HIS A 326 28.93 22.04 -12.76
N GLY A 327 29.06 20.87 -13.40
CA GLY A 327 30.31 20.11 -13.42
C GLY A 327 30.21 18.59 -13.34
N HIS A 328 30.33 17.95 -14.51
CA HIS A 328 30.87 16.59 -14.75
C HIS A 328 30.15 15.36 -14.16
N HIS A 329 29.51 14.63 -15.08
CA HIS A 329 28.99 13.27 -15.01
C HIS A 329 29.78 12.28 -14.13
N ALA A 330 29.03 11.60 -13.26
CA ALA A 330 29.17 10.17 -12.97
C ALA A 330 27.78 9.58 -12.70
N PRO A 331 27.44 8.38 -13.20
CA PRO A 331 26.16 7.75 -12.88
C PRO A 331 26.17 7.29 -11.42
N ILE A 332 25.15 7.71 -10.65
CA ILE A 332 24.92 7.24 -9.29
C ILE A 332 24.29 5.85 -9.38
N TYR A 333 25.05 4.84 -8.97
CA TYR A 333 24.49 3.55 -8.57
C TYR A 333 23.91 3.73 -7.17
N LEU A 334 22.58 3.84 -7.07
CA LEU A 334 21.89 3.56 -5.81
C LEU A 334 22.26 2.15 -5.39
N GLY A 335 22.94 2.04 -4.24
CA GLY A 335 23.33 0.78 -3.67
C GLY A 335 22.08 -0.05 -3.42
N ALA A 336 22.02 -1.22 -4.08
CA ALA A 336 21.03 -2.23 -3.79
C ALA A 336 21.05 -2.53 -2.29
N SER A 337 20.05 -2.03 -1.55
CA SER A 337 19.68 -2.60 -0.28
C SER A 337 19.37 -4.06 -0.54
N THR A 338 20.10 -4.95 0.13
CA THR A 338 20.03 -6.39 -0.03
C THR A 338 18.59 -6.86 -0.02
N THR A 339 18.09 -7.24 -1.20
CA THR A 339 16.89 -8.05 -1.35
C THR A 339 17.06 -9.28 -0.47
N LYS A 340 16.33 -9.33 0.65
CA LYS A 340 16.20 -10.56 1.42
C LYS A 340 15.37 -11.50 0.54
N LYS A 341 16.06 -12.27 -0.30
CA LYS A 341 15.47 -13.37 -1.07
C LYS A 341 14.64 -14.21 -0.12
N ILE A 342 13.34 -14.30 -0.38
CA ILE A 342 12.51 -15.40 0.11
C ILE A 342 13.11 -16.66 -0.51
N VAL A 343 13.86 -17.43 0.30
CA VAL A 343 14.32 -18.76 -0.06
C VAL A 343 13.22 -19.71 0.37
N SER A 344 12.41 -20.16 -0.58
CA SER A 344 11.55 -21.33 -0.43
C SER A 344 12.45 -22.56 -0.27
N HIS A 345 12.55 -23.11 0.94
CA HIS A 345 13.15 -24.43 1.15
C HIS A 345 12.18 -25.50 0.64
N VAL A 346 12.41 -25.97 -0.59
CA VAL A 346 11.91 -27.27 -1.06
C VAL A 346 12.83 -28.33 -0.47
N ASN A 347 12.31 -29.12 0.48
CA ASN A 347 12.95 -30.36 0.92
C ASN A 347 12.62 -31.46 -0.11
N ASP A 348 13.53 -31.70 -1.03
CA ASP A 348 13.62 -32.97 -1.75
C ASP A 348 14.58 -33.88 -1.00
N ASP A 349 14.05 -34.80 -0.19
CA ASP A 349 14.77 -35.99 0.25
C ASP A 349 13.99 -37.24 -0.16
N TYR A 350 14.42 -37.80 -1.30
CA TYR A 350 14.22 -39.20 -1.66
C TYR A 350 15.59 -39.88 -1.57
N HIS A 351 15.81 -40.66 -0.52
CA HIS A 351 16.52 -41.96 -0.55
C HIS A 351 16.23 -42.79 0.69
#